data_AF-X0UQE7-F1
#
_entry.id   AF-X0UQE7-F1
#
_cell.length_a   1.000
_cell.length_b   1.000
_cell.length_c   1.000
_cell.angle_alpha   90.00
_cell.angle_beta   90.00
_cell.angle_gamma   90.00
#
_symmetry.space_group_name_H-M   'P 1'
#
loop_
_entity.id
_entity.type
_entity.pdbx_description
1 polymer ?
#
loop_
_entity_poly.entity_id
_entity_poly.type
_entity_poly.pdbx_seq_one_letter_code
_entity_poly.pdbx_strand_id
1 'polypeptide(L)'
;TGEISTTGTGYTPAGGKTLTNVTPTVDGTVGITDFSQPVSWTNATITARGALIYNDTNGDRAVMVLNFGGDKTATAGTFTIDFPAAAAATAILQLA
;
A
#
# COMPACT_ATOMS: atom_id res chain seq x y z
N THR A 1 -4.86 5.25 -17.47
CA THR A 1 -4.99 3.82 -17.86
C THR A 1 -3.95 3.05 -17.08
N GLY A 2 -4.34 2.09 -16.24
CA GLY A 2 -3.41 1.33 -15.38
C GLY A 2 -3.81 1.28 -13.90
N GLU A 3 -4.70 2.17 -13.46
CA GLU A 3 -5.32 2.13 -12.13
C GLU A 3 -6.57 1.25 -12.11
N ILE A 4 -6.93 0.75 -10.93
CA ILE A 4 -8.12 -0.07 -10.73
C ILE A 4 -9.38 0.79 -10.93
N SER A 5 -10.28 0.34 -11.81
CA SER A 5 -11.60 0.96 -11.96
C SER A 5 -12.32 0.98 -10.61
N THR A 6 -13.03 2.07 -10.30
CA THR A 6 -13.86 2.18 -9.10
C THR A 6 -15.28 1.66 -9.31
N THR A 7 -15.67 1.42 -10.56
CA THR A 7 -17.01 0.94 -10.92
C THR A 7 -17.01 -0.58 -10.98
N GLY A 8 -17.86 -1.21 -10.17
CA GLY A 8 -18.11 -2.67 -10.20
C GLY A 8 -16.99 -3.55 -9.63
N THR A 9 -15.92 -2.97 -9.09
CA THR A 9 -14.74 -3.70 -8.59
C THR A 9 -14.66 -3.82 -7.06
N GLY A 10 -15.54 -3.15 -6.31
CA GLY A 10 -15.40 -3.04 -4.85
C GLY A 10 -14.18 -2.22 -4.39
N TYR A 11 -13.50 -1.53 -5.31
CA TYR A 11 -12.38 -0.64 -5.00
C TYR A 11 -12.87 0.70 -4.44
N THR A 12 -13.29 0.67 -3.17
CA THR A 12 -13.80 1.82 -2.41
C THR A 12 -12.96 2.08 -1.15
N PRO A 13 -12.56 3.32 -0.88
CA PRO A 13 -12.79 4.54 -1.67
C PRO A 13 -11.97 4.57 -2.98
N ALA A 14 -12.41 5.43 -3.90
CA ALA A 14 -11.65 5.77 -5.10
C ALA A 14 -10.29 6.40 -4.72
N GLY A 15 -9.25 6.12 -5.49
CA GLY A 15 -7.89 6.60 -5.22
C GLY A 15 -7.10 5.77 -4.21
N GLY A 16 -7.75 4.90 -3.44
CA GLY A 16 -7.09 4.01 -2.48
C GLY A 16 -7.55 4.26 -1.06
N LYS A 17 -6.70 3.93 -0.08
CA LYS A 17 -6.97 4.19 1.35
C LYS A 17 -5.82 4.98 1.96
N THR A 18 -6.15 5.86 2.90
CA THR A 18 -5.17 6.61 3.69
C THR A 18 -4.30 5.68 4.52
N LEU A 19 -2.99 5.90 4.49
CA LEU A 19 -2.02 5.23 5.36
C LEU A 19 -1.84 6.05 6.64
N THR A 20 -1.87 5.40 7.80
CA THR A 20 -1.90 6.11 9.10
C THR A 20 -0.55 6.24 9.77
N ASN A 21 0.37 5.29 9.56
CA ASN A 21 1.74 5.44 10.04
C ASN A 21 2.61 5.94 8.90
N VAL A 22 2.98 7.22 8.95
CA VAL A 22 3.84 7.84 7.93
C VAL A 22 5.04 8.55 8.55
N THR A 23 5.23 8.37 9.86
CA THR A 23 6.32 8.97 10.62
C THR A 23 7.44 7.94 10.77
N PRO A 24 8.61 8.15 10.15
CA PRO A 24 9.75 7.27 10.37
C PRO A 24 10.20 7.27 11.83
N THR A 25 10.66 6.12 12.30
CA THR A 25 11.27 5.94 13.62
C THR A 25 12.67 5.35 13.46
N VAL A 26 13.34 5.03 14.56
CA VAL A 26 14.66 4.37 14.54
C VAL A 26 14.58 3.04 15.30
N ASP A 27 15.23 2.02 14.75
CA ASP A 27 15.55 0.76 15.42
C ASP A 27 17.06 0.65 15.51
N GLY A 28 17.60 0.94 16.70
CA GLY A 28 19.03 1.15 16.92
C GLY A 28 19.54 2.37 16.14
N THR A 29 20.41 2.14 15.15
CA THR A 29 20.95 3.17 14.25
C THR A 29 20.25 3.20 12.89
N VAL A 30 19.26 2.33 12.66
CA VAL A 30 18.58 2.20 11.37
C VAL A 30 17.28 3.00 11.42
N GLY A 31 17.15 3.98 10.52
CA GLY A 31 15.88 4.66 10.27
C GLY A 31 14.91 3.70 9.58
N ILE A 32 13.70 3.54 10.13
CA ILE A 32 12.68 2.61 9.64
C ILE A 32 11.35 3.33 9.44
N THR A 33 10.55 2.84 8.50
CA THR A 33 9.14 3.21 8.39
C THR A 33 8.33 1.99 7.98
N ASP A 34 7.14 1.86 8.55
CA ASP A 34 6.06 1.10 7.94
C ASP A 34 4.85 2.01 7.75
N PHE A 35 3.89 1.50 6.99
CA PHE A 35 2.61 2.15 6.78
C PHE A 35 1.52 1.48 7.61
N SER A 36 1.85 1.11 8.87
CA SER A 36 1.11 0.12 9.68
C SER A 36 -0.41 0.16 9.51
N GLN A 37 -0.94 -1.06 9.49
CA GLN A 37 -2.29 -1.53 9.16
C GLN A 37 -2.39 -2.19 7.78
N PRO A 38 -2.93 -3.44 7.70
CA PRO A 38 -3.26 -4.05 6.42
C PRO A 38 -4.36 -3.22 5.74
N VAL A 39 -4.10 -2.81 4.50
CA VAL A 39 -5.08 -2.07 3.70
C VAL A 39 -5.94 -3.07 2.96
N SER A 40 -7.24 -3.11 3.27
CA SER A 40 -8.14 -4.14 2.75
C SER A 40 -9.36 -3.58 2.03
N TRP A 41 -9.66 -4.10 0.84
CA TRP A 41 -10.94 -3.89 0.15
C TRP A 41 -11.75 -5.19 0.22
N THR A 42 -12.89 -5.14 0.90
CA THR A 42 -13.82 -6.27 1.01
C THR A 42 -14.75 -6.31 -0.20
N ASN A 43 -15.20 -7.52 -0.58
CA ASN A 43 -16.01 -7.74 -1.79
C ASN A 43 -15.36 -7.16 -3.07
N ALA A 44 -14.02 -7.19 -3.11
CA ALA A 44 -13.21 -6.71 -4.20
C ALA A 44 -13.18 -7.73 -5.35
N THR A 45 -13.34 -7.20 -6.57
CA THR A 45 -13.04 -7.86 -7.84
C THR A 45 -11.93 -7.05 -8.51
N ILE A 46 -10.68 -7.37 -8.16
CA ILE A 46 -9.48 -6.60 -8.47
C ILE A 46 -8.39 -7.55 -8.97
N THR A 47 -7.73 -7.21 -10.07
CA THR A 47 -6.43 -7.78 -10.46
C THR A 47 -5.40 -6.66 -10.50
N ALA A 48 -4.34 -6.77 -9.70
CA ALA A 48 -3.29 -5.76 -9.59
C ALA A 48 -1.88 -6.39 -9.57
N ARG A 49 -0.91 -5.74 -10.21
CA ARG A 49 0.53 -6.11 -10.16
C ARG A 49 1.35 -5.28 -9.18
N GLY A 50 0.76 -4.23 -8.64
CA GLY A 50 1.42 -3.28 -7.76
C GLY A 50 0.45 -2.27 -7.19
N ALA A 51 1.00 -1.35 -6.41
CA ALA A 51 0.28 -0.20 -5.87
C ALA A 51 1.17 1.04 -5.87
N LEU A 52 0.56 2.21 -5.99
CA LEU A 52 1.22 3.50 -5.82
C LEU A 52 0.88 4.03 -4.43
N ILE A 53 1.91 4.35 -3.64
CA ILE A 53 1.80 5.21 -2.47
C ILE A 53 2.10 6.64 -2.95
N TYR A 54 1.20 7.56 -2.62
CA TYR A 54 1.28 8.95 -3.05
C TYR A 54 0.90 9.90 -1.92
N ASN A 55 1.29 11.17 -2.06
CA ASN A 55 0.95 12.23 -1.13
C ASN A 55 -0.26 13.02 -1.64
N ASP A 56 -1.44 12.62 -1.16
CA ASP A 56 -2.74 13.23 -1.46
C ASP A 56 -2.76 14.74 -1.16
N THR A 57 -2.19 15.14 -0.02
CA THR A 57 -2.14 16.56 0.40
C THR A 57 -1.17 17.43 -0.40
N ASN A 58 -0.38 16.83 -1.30
CA ASN A 58 0.60 17.52 -2.12
C ASN A 58 0.40 17.27 -3.62
N GLY A 59 -0.86 17.17 -4.05
CA GLY A 59 -1.23 17.03 -5.46
C GLY A 59 -0.89 15.65 -6.01
N ASP A 60 -1.22 14.61 -5.26
CA ASP A 60 -1.08 13.20 -5.63
C ASP A 60 0.33 12.78 -6.07
N ARG A 61 1.35 13.43 -5.50
CA ARG A 61 2.75 13.16 -5.87
C ARG A 61 3.14 11.74 -5.47
N ALA A 62 3.72 11.01 -6.41
CA ALA A 62 4.26 9.68 -6.17
C ALA A 62 5.33 9.70 -5.05
N VAL A 63 5.21 8.75 -4.12
CA VAL A 63 6.17 8.54 -3.01
C VAL A 63 6.88 7.21 -3.18
N MET A 64 6.13 6.12 -3.43
CA MET A 64 6.68 4.77 -3.57
C MET A 64 5.80 3.92 -4.48
N VAL A 65 6.43 3.06 -5.29
CA VAL A 65 5.73 2.04 -6.07
C VAL A 65 6.00 0.67 -5.44
N LEU A 66 4.94 -0.05 -5.10
CA LEU A 66 4.99 -1.45 -4.68
C LEU A 66 4.88 -2.33 -5.91
N ASN A 67 5.83 -3.25 -6.08
CA ASN A 67 5.76 -4.28 -7.10
C ASN A 67 5.46 -5.62 -6.41
N PHE A 68 4.32 -6.23 -6.73
CA PHE A 68 3.91 -7.50 -6.13
C PHE A 68 4.59 -8.72 -6.76
N GLY A 69 5.48 -8.52 -7.74
CA GLY A 69 6.20 -9.56 -8.48
C GLY A 69 5.34 -10.31 -9.50
N GLY A 70 4.05 -10.03 -9.58
CA GLY A 70 3.08 -10.70 -10.44
C GLY A 70 1.65 -10.26 -10.13
N ASP A 71 0.69 -10.73 -10.92
CA ASP A 71 -0.72 -10.44 -10.69
C ASP A 71 -1.19 -11.02 -9.35
N LYS A 72 -1.94 -10.21 -8.61
CA LYS A 72 -2.70 -10.59 -7.43
C LYS A 72 -4.17 -10.34 -7.75
N THR A 73 -5.01 -11.34 -7.55
CA THR A 73 -6.44 -11.27 -7.90
C THR A 73 -7.33 -11.60 -6.71
N ALA A 74 -8.34 -10.78 -6.50
CA ALA A 74 -9.52 -11.09 -5.70
C ALA A 74 -10.75 -11.07 -6.61
N THR A 75 -11.69 -11.99 -6.41
CA THR A 75 -12.97 -12.04 -7.13
C THR A 75 -14.08 -12.18 -6.11
N ALA A 76 -14.89 -11.13 -5.94
CA ALA A 76 -15.86 -11.01 -4.84
C ALA A 76 -15.26 -11.38 -3.46
N GLY A 77 -13.98 -11.10 -3.26
CA GLY A 77 -13.18 -11.51 -2.09
C GLY A 77 -12.60 -10.33 -1.34
N THR A 78 -11.69 -10.58 -0.42
CA THR A 78 -10.91 -9.51 0.21
C THR A 78 -9.57 -9.36 -0.50
N PHE A 79 -9.26 -8.18 -1.01
CA PHE A 79 -7.93 -7.82 -1.47
C PHE A 79 -7.22 -7.08 -0.35
N THR A 80 -6.15 -7.65 0.20
CA THR A 80 -5.39 -7.06 1.31
C THR A 80 -3.94 -6.84 0.89
N ILE A 81 -3.44 -5.63 1.14
CA ILE A 81 -2.01 -5.34 1.13
C ILE A 81 -1.55 -5.37 2.59
N ASP A 82 -0.71 -6.34 2.90
CA ASP A 82 -0.08 -6.46 4.22
C ASP A 82 1.35 -5.91 4.16
N PHE A 83 1.65 -4.96 5.05
CA PHE A 83 2.95 -4.29 5.07
C PHE A 83 3.89 -5.04 6.02
N PRO A 84 5.18 -5.23 5.65
CA PRO A 84 6.17 -5.81 6.54
C PRO A 84 6.30 -5.03 7.86
N ALA A 85 6.61 -5.74 8.95
CA ALA A 85 6.83 -5.13 10.25
C ALA A 85 7.99 -4.12 10.22
N ALA A 86 7.79 -2.94 10.84
CA ALA A 86 8.84 -1.95 11.03
C ALA A 86 9.92 -2.44 12.03
N ALA A 87 10.96 -3.08 11.50
CA ALA A 87 12.19 -3.40 12.23
C ALA A 87 13.40 -3.29 11.30
N ALA A 88 14.60 -3.18 11.87
CA ALA A 88 15.87 -2.98 11.15
C ALA A 88 16.24 -4.08 10.13
N ALA A 89 15.47 -5.17 10.06
CA ALA A 89 15.65 -6.23 9.07
C ALA A 89 14.45 -6.43 8.14
N THR A 90 13.29 -5.86 8.48
CA THR A 90 12.01 -6.23 7.84
C THR A 90 11.20 -5.03 7.36
N ALA A 91 11.53 -3.80 7.76
CA ALA A 91 10.75 -2.64 7.38
C ALA A 91 10.72 -2.45 5.84
N ILE A 92 9.59 -1.93 5.35
CA ILE A 92 9.37 -1.67 3.92
C ILE A 92 10.37 -0.64 3.35
N LEU A 93 10.82 0.30 4.18
CA LEU A 93 11.92 1.21 3.86
C LEU A 93 12.83 1.38 5.07
N GLN A 94 14.14 1.36 4.81
CA GLN A 94 15.21 1.40 5.80
C GLN A 94 16.31 2.35 5.33
N LEU A 95 16.95 3.03 6.28
CA LEU A 95 18.12 3.88 6.06
C LEU A 95 19.16 3.58 7.16
N ALA A 96 20.37 3.17 6.76
CA ALA A 96 21.46 2.80 7.66
C ALA A 96 22.72 3.62 7.38
#